data_AF-A0A350X7D8-F1
#
_entry.id   AF-A0A350X7D8-F1
#
_cell.length_a   1.000
_cell.length_b   1.000
_cell.length_c   1.000
_cell.angle_alpha   90.00
_cell.angle_beta   90.00
_cell.angle_gamma   90.00
#
_symmetry.space_group_name_H-M   'P 1'
#
loop_
_entity.id
_entity.type
_entity.pdbx_description
1 polymer ?
#
loop_
_entity_poly.entity_id
_entity_poly.type
_entity_poly.pdbx_seq_one_letter_code
_entity_poly.pdbx_strand_id
1 'polypeptide(L)'
;MLDLDIQTILKDLSNEKGKDLSPQQQRYLCLYLLGLEAKDIAKRDNYDRIYNQIKSNYPNFKHEIFNQTLELELKKSAAVIRTTMSQEVSIHIKSLMGLQEDEELPSWLKIVNFLRAKYRQKNLSPCQDKIKILITIEYDPKNIPNIIRKLFELIRQKFNYSEISSLNIDIEQEGDREDGKSK
;
A
#
# COMPACT_ATOMS: atom_id res chain seq x y z
N MET A 1 -10.02 3.67 -2.83
CA MET A 1 -8.86 3.46 -3.71
C MET A 1 -8.16 4.82 -3.86
N LEU A 2 -6.83 4.88 -3.91
CA LEU A 2 -6.13 6.16 -4.12
C LEU A 2 -6.18 6.53 -5.60
N ASP A 3 -6.78 7.67 -5.93
CA ASP A 3 -6.95 8.20 -7.29
C ASP A 3 -5.64 8.83 -7.82
N LEU A 4 -4.53 8.08 -7.76
CA LEU A 4 -3.19 8.60 -8.01
C LEU A 4 -2.43 7.76 -9.01
N ASP A 5 -1.97 8.40 -10.08
CA ASP A 5 -1.13 7.77 -11.09
C ASP A 5 0.35 7.75 -10.65
N ILE A 6 0.67 6.76 -9.83
CA ILE A 6 2.03 6.56 -9.28
C ILE A 6 3.05 6.31 -10.39
N GLN A 7 2.68 5.64 -11.48
CA GLN A 7 3.60 5.35 -12.58
C GLN A 7 4.05 6.63 -13.28
N THR A 8 3.10 7.52 -13.55
CA THR A 8 3.41 8.83 -14.14
C THR A 8 4.26 9.69 -13.19
N ILE A 9 4.00 9.65 -11.86
CA ILE A 9 4.85 10.35 -10.88
C ILE A 9 6.30 9.88 -10.96
N LEU A 10 6.54 8.56 -10.94
CA LEU A 10 7.89 8.01 -10.97
C LEU A 10 8.61 8.33 -12.28
N LYS A 11 7.89 8.28 -13.41
CA LYS A 11 8.42 8.63 -14.73
C LYS A 11 8.80 10.11 -14.85
N ASP A 12 7.98 11.01 -14.31
CA ASP A 12 8.29 12.44 -14.33
C ASP A 12 9.49 12.75 -13.42
N LEU A 13 9.61 12.07 -12.29
CA LEU A 13 10.75 12.21 -11.37
C LEU A 13 12.08 11.68 -11.95
N SER A 14 12.06 10.62 -12.76
CA SER A 14 13.27 10.12 -13.44
C SER A 14 13.82 11.08 -14.50
N ASN A 15 12.93 11.85 -15.15
CA ASN A 15 13.34 12.70 -16.27
C ASN A 15 14.02 14.01 -15.85
N GLU A 16 13.91 14.42 -14.58
CA GLU A 16 14.25 15.78 -14.14
C GLU A 16 15.74 16.03 -13.83
N LYS A 17 16.52 15.03 -13.38
CA LYS A 17 17.97 15.22 -13.12
C LYS A 17 18.74 13.90 -13.14
N GLY A 18 19.05 13.35 -14.32
CA GLY A 18 20.15 12.42 -14.65
C GLY A 18 20.41 11.16 -13.79
N LYS A 19 19.66 10.94 -12.71
CA LYS A 19 19.84 9.87 -11.74
C LYS A 19 18.46 9.46 -11.26
N ASP A 20 18.08 8.23 -11.60
CA ASP A 20 16.81 7.69 -11.19
C ASP A 20 16.73 7.51 -9.68
N LEU A 21 15.52 7.65 -9.14
CA LEU A 21 15.24 7.24 -7.76
C LEU A 21 15.58 5.76 -7.60
N SER A 22 16.30 5.41 -6.54
CA SER A 22 16.57 4.02 -6.19
C SER A 22 15.25 3.28 -5.90
N PRO A 23 15.20 1.94 -6.08
CA PRO A 23 13.99 1.16 -5.78
C PRO A 23 13.44 1.40 -4.37
N GLN A 24 14.33 1.64 -3.40
CA GLN A 24 13.96 1.95 -2.02
C GLN A 24 13.31 3.35 -1.91
N GLN A 25 13.88 4.36 -2.57
CA GLN A 25 13.32 5.71 -2.60
C GLN A 25 11.93 5.72 -3.27
N GLN A 26 11.79 5.04 -4.41
CA GLN A 26 10.52 4.90 -5.11
C GLN A 26 9.46 4.25 -4.20
N ARG A 27 9.83 3.16 -3.52
CA ARG A 27 8.93 2.47 -2.58
C ARG A 27 8.49 3.37 -1.43
N TYR A 28 9.42 4.10 -0.79
CA TYR A 28 9.07 5.01 0.29
C TYR A 28 8.17 6.15 -0.20
N LEU A 29 8.46 6.74 -1.35
CA LEU A 29 7.61 7.77 -1.96
C LEU A 29 6.19 7.24 -2.19
N CYS A 30 6.04 6.03 -2.75
CA CYS A 30 4.74 5.40 -2.94
C CYS A 30 3.99 5.25 -1.61
N LEU A 31 4.64 4.75 -0.57
CA LEU A 31 3.99 4.57 0.75
C LEU A 31 3.55 5.91 1.37
N TYR A 32 4.36 6.96 1.22
CA TYR A 32 3.96 8.31 1.62
C TYR A 32 2.74 8.83 0.84
N LEU A 33 2.73 8.62 -0.48
CA LEU A 33 1.60 9.01 -1.32
C LEU A 33 0.32 8.28 -0.91
N LEU A 34 0.43 7.01 -0.50
CA LEU A 34 -0.67 6.21 0.05
C LEU A 34 -1.10 6.62 1.48
N GLY A 35 -0.38 7.54 2.12
CA GLY A 35 -0.74 8.09 3.44
C GLY A 35 -0.05 7.45 4.62
N LEU A 36 0.93 6.59 4.40
CA LEU A 36 1.74 6.06 5.49
C LEU A 36 2.76 7.09 5.96
N GLU A 37 2.93 7.18 7.28
CA GLU A 37 4.00 7.98 7.87
C GLU A 37 5.30 7.19 7.95
N ALA A 38 6.41 7.90 8.19
CA ALA A 38 7.73 7.29 8.35
C ALA A 38 7.75 6.19 9.42
N LYS A 39 6.96 6.38 10.50
CA LYS A 39 6.86 5.41 11.60
C LYS A 39 6.19 4.12 11.13
N ASP A 40 5.14 4.22 10.32
CA ASP A 40 4.44 3.05 9.79
C ASP A 40 5.33 2.27 8.82
N ILE A 41 6.06 2.98 7.97
CA ILE A 41 7.01 2.40 7.03
C ILE A 41 8.15 1.71 7.81
N ALA A 42 8.73 2.38 8.80
CA ALA A 42 9.78 1.82 9.64
C ALA A 42 9.33 0.55 10.36
N LYS A 43 8.11 0.54 10.91
CA LYS A 43 7.52 -0.64 11.54
C LYS A 43 7.34 -1.76 10.53
N ARG A 44 6.77 -1.48 9.36
CA ARG A 44 6.57 -2.49 8.31
C ARG A 44 7.86 -3.15 7.86
N ASP A 45 8.95 -2.39 7.77
CA ASP A 45 10.19 -2.88 7.15
C ASP A 45 11.20 -3.43 8.15
N ASN A 46 11.21 -2.90 9.37
CA ASN A 46 12.28 -3.15 10.31
C ASN A 46 11.82 -3.79 11.61
N TYR A 47 10.52 -3.97 11.86
CA TYR A 47 10.05 -4.48 13.15
C TYR A 47 10.68 -5.83 13.51
N ASP A 48 10.55 -6.85 12.67
CA ASP A 48 11.08 -8.19 12.99
C ASP A 48 12.59 -8.19 13.16
N ARG A 49 13.30 -7.44 12.31
CA ARG A 49 14.76 -7.30 12.39
C ARG A 49 15.18 -6.66 13.70
N ILE A 50 14.59 -5.51 14.05
CA ILE A 50 14.91 -4.77 15.28
C ILE A 50 14.48 -5.57 16.51
N TYR A 51 13.30 -6.18 16.48
CA TYR A 51 12.80 -7.03 17.56
C TYR A 51 13.76 -8.18 17.86
N ASN A 52 14.18 -8.93 16.83
CA ASN A 52 15.10 -10.05 16.97
C ASN A 52 16.50 -9.58 17.42
N GLN A 53 16.96 -8.44 16.91
CA GLN A 53 18.24 -7.85 17.33
C GLN A 53 18.23 -7.46 18.82
N ILE A 54 17.17 -6.81 19.30
CA ILE A 54 17.04 -6.46 20.72
C ILE A 54 16.93 -7.73 21.57
N LYS A 55 16.12 -8.71 21.16
CA LYS A 55 15.94 -9.97 21.88
C LYS A 55 17.25 -10.77 21.99
N SER A 56 18.06 -10.76 20.94
CA SER A 56 19.36 -11.43 20.92
C SER A 56 20.40 -10.70 21.78
N ASN A 57 20.46 -9.37 21.70
CA ASN A 57 21.46 -8.58 22.41
C ASN A 57 21.12 -8.38 23.90
N TYR A 58 19.84 -8.45 24.24
CA TYR A 58 19.32 -8.17 25.58
C TYR A 58 18.25 -9.19 26.00
N PRO A 59 18.59 -10.48 26.15
CA PRO A 59 17.63 -11.55 26.42
C PRO A 59 16.89 -11.39 27.76
N ASN A 60 17.47 -10.66 28.72
CA ASN A 60 16.94 -10.48 30.08
C ASN A 60 16.21 -9.15 30.27
N PHE A 61 15.92 -8.39 29.20
CA PHE A 61 15.13 -7.17 29.33
C PHE A 61 13.73 -7.47 29.87
N LYS A 62 13.34 -6.71 30.91
CA LYS A 62 11.95 -6.64 31.34
C LYS A 62 11.10 -6.10 30.19
N HIS A 63 9.86 -6.58 30.10
CA HIS A 63 8.95 -6.28 28.98
C HIS A 63 8.80 -4.77 28.70
N GLU A 64 8.73 -3.94 29.74
CA GLU A 64 8.63 -2.48 29.61
C GLU A 64 9.87 -1.85 28.95
N ILE A 65 11.07 -2.23 29.43
CA ILE A 65 12.35 -1.74 28.90
C ILE A 65 12.54 -2.22 27.46
N PHE A 66 12.14 -3.46 27.18
CA PHE A 66 12.16 -4.02 25.83
C PHE A 66 11.33 -3.18 24.86
N ASN A 67 10.07 -2.89 25.22
CA ASN A 67 9.17 -2.12 24.36
C ASN A 67 9.63 -0.67 24.19
N GLN A 68 10.16 -0.03 25.23
CA GLN A 68 10.74 1.31 25.12
C GLN A 68 11.94 1.33 24.16
N THR A 69 12.81 0.33 24.24
CA THR A 69 13.97 0.20 23.35
C THR A 69 13.53 -0.04 21.90
N LEU A 70 12.55 -0.91 21.70
CA LEU A 70 11.97 -1.19 20.39
C LEU A 70 11.37 0.07 19.74
N GLU A 71 10.58 0.85 20.48
CA GLU A 71 10.01 2.10 19.98
C GLU A 71 11.10 3.15 19.67
N LEU A 72 12.16 3.23 20.48
CA LEU A 72 13.30 4.12 20.22
C LEU A 72 14.03 3.75 18.92
N GLU A 73 14.31 2.47 18.70
CA GLU A 73 14.98 2.01 17.48
C GLU A 73 14.10 2.19 16.23
N LEU A 74 12.79 1.91 16.34
CA LEU A 74 11.83 2.20 15.28
C LEU A 74 11.76 3.69 14.95
N LYS A 75 11.82 4.57 15.97
CA LYS A 75 11.87 6.03 15.78
C LYS A 75 13.15 6.48 15.06
N LYS A 76 14.30 5.87 15.36
CA LYS A 76 15.55 6.12 14.62
C LYS A 76 15.43 5.69 13.16
N SER A 77 14.88 4.50 12.91
CA SER A 77 14.62 4.02 11.55
C SER A 77 13.67 4.96 10.77
N ALA A 78 12.60 5.42 11.41
CA ALA A 78 11.68 6.41 10.83
C ALA A 78 12.37 7.76 10.54
N ALA A 79 13.35 8.17 11.35
CA ALA A 79 14.13 9.38 11.08
C ALA A 79 14.97 9.22 9.79
N VAL A 80 15.62 8.08 9.59
CA VAL A 80 16.38 7.78 8.36
C VAL A 80 15.46 7.88 7.13
N ILE A 81 14.28 7.25 7.18
CA ILE A 81 13.30 7.31 6.08
C ILE A 81 12.90 8.77 5.77
N ARG A 82 12.64 9.59 6.80
CA ARG A 82 12.33 11.01 6.60
C ARG A 82 13.47 11.75 5.94
N THR A 83 14.70 11.54 6.39
CA THR A 83 15.88 12.16 5.80
C THR A 83 16.05 11.80 4.34
N THR A 84 15.93 10.51 3.99
CA THR A 84 15.95 10.03 2.59
C THR A 84 14.90 10.75 1.75
N MET A 85 13.67 10.89 2.24
CA MET A 85 12.62 11.61 1.52
C MET A 85 12.90 13.10 1.40
N SER A 86 13.23 13.77 2.50
CA SER A 86 13.36 15.22 2.55
C SER A 86 14.60 15.75 1.85
N GLN A 87 15.68 14.96 1.77
CA GLN A 87 16.94 15.39 1.17
C GLN A 87 17.13 14.82 -0.23
N GLU A 88 16.87 13.53 -0.44
CA GLU A 88 17.20 12.89 -1.72
C GLU A 88 16.04 13.02 -2.69
N VAL A 89 14.81 12.66 -2.28
CA VAL A 89 13.64 12.70 -3.16
C VAL A 89 13.19 14.14 -3.44
N SER A 90 13.25 15.02 -2.45
CA SER A 90 12.93 16.44 -2.59
C SER A 90 13.68 17.17 -3.70
N ILE A 91 14.94 16.80 -3.98
CA ILE A 91 15.73 17.43 -5.05
C ILE A 91 15.10 17.19 -6.41
N HIS A 92 14.61 15.97 -6.65
CA HIS A 92 13.91 15.62 -7.89
C HIS A 92 12.54 16.35 -8.00
N ILE A 93 11.90 16.63 -6.85
CA ILE A 93 10.59 17.28 -6.83
C ILE A 93 10.68 18.80 -6.98
N LYS A 94 11.78 19.46 -6.56
CA LYS A 94 11.98 20.92 -6.74
C LYS A 94 11.69 21.36 -8.18
N SER A 95 12.26 20.64 -9.13
CA SER A 95 12.10 20.94 -10.56
C SER A 95 10.66 20.74 -11.05
N LEU A 96 10.01 19.63 -10.63
CA LEU A 96 8.59 19.39 -10.92
C LEU A 96 7.64 20.45 -10.34
N MET A 97 8.04 21.10 -9.25
CA MET A 97 7.32 22.22 -8.62
C MET A 97 7.63 23.57 -9.26
N GLY A 98 8.58 23.63 -10.20
CA GLY A 98 9.03 24.87 -10.84
C GLY A 98 9.83 25.80 -9.92
N LEU A 99 10.40 25.27 -8.84
CA LEU A 99 11.18 26.04 -7.87
C LEU A 99 12.61 26.26 -8.39
N GLN A 100 13.13 27.47 -8.20
CA GLN A 100 14.53 27.79 -8.53
C GLN A 100 15.50 27.08 -7.56
N GLU A 101 16.79 26.99 -7.92
CA GLU A 101 17.77 26.25 -7.10
C GLU A 101 17.96 26.85 -5.70
N ASP A 102 17.87 28.18 -5.60
CA ASP A 102 18.00 28.98 -4.38
C ASP A 102 16.72 29.05 -3.54
N GLU A 103 15.57 28.63 -4.08
CA GLU A 103 14.32 28.61 -3.33
C GLU A 103 14.31 27.51 -2.27
N GLU A 104 13.78 27.85 -1.09
CA GLU A 104 13.65 26.90 0.01
C GLU A 104 12.65 25.79 -0.32
N LEU A 105 13.01 24.55 -0.02
CA LEU A 105 12.14 23.40 -0.23
C LEU A 105 10.92 23.46 0.70
N PRO A 106 9.69 23.31 0.19
CA PRO A 106 8.52 23.20 1.04
C PRO A 106 8.64 22.01 2.01
N SER A 107 7.93 22.08 3.14
CA SER A 107 7.82 20.95 4.05
C SER A 107 7.39 19.67 3.32
N TRP A 108 7.89 18.50 3.73
CA TRP A 108 7.56 17.21 3.10
C TRP A 108 6.05 16.97 2.94
N LEU A 109 5.23 17.40 3.91
CA LEU A 109 3.78 17.30 3.81
C LEU A 109 3.20 18.11 2.63
N LYS A 110 3.72 19.33 2.39
CA LYS A 110 3.34 20.16 1.24
C LYS A 110 3.75 19.50 -0.07
N ILE A 111 4.93 18.89 -0.11
CA ILE A 111 5.44 18.15 -1.27
C ILE A 111 4.52 16.97 -1.61
N VAL A 112 4.17 16.15 -0.61
CA VAL A 112 3.24 15.02 -0.80
C VAL A 112 1.89 15.53 -1.30
N ASN A 113 1.35 16.59 -0.70
CA ASN A 113 0.06 17.15 -1.13
C ASN A 113 0.11 17.73 -2.55
N PHE A 114 1.22 18.37 -2.95
CA PHE A 114 1.45 18.83 -4.31
C PHE A 114 1.40 17.66 -5.30
N LEU A 115 2.17 16.60 -5.05
CA LEU A 115 2.19 15.41 -5.91
C LEU A 115 0.80 14.77 -6.00
N ARG A 116 0.11 14.65 -4.86
CA ARG A 116 -1.27 14.14 -4.83
C ARG A 116 -2.22 14.96 -5.70
N ALA A 117 -2.10 16.28 -5.67
CA ALA A 117 -2.94 17.18 -6.45
C ALA A 117 -2.59 17.16 -7.95
N LYS A 118 -1.29 17.21 -8.29
CA LYS A 118 -0.79 17.23 -9.68
C LYS A 118 -1.12 15.94 -10.43
N TYR A 119 -1.00 14.80 -9.77
CA TYR A 119 -1.18 13.47 -10.36
C TYR A 119 -2.48 12.78 -9.95
N ARG A 120 -3.44 13.56 -9.45
CA ARG A 120 -4.80 13.07 -9.26
C ARG A 120 -5.36 12.68 -10.62
N GLN A 121 -5.83 11.44 -10.75
CA GLN A 121 -6.48 11.00 -11.99
C GLN A 121 -7.75 11.83 -12.21
N LYS A 122 -7.70 12.77 -13.17
CA LYS A 122 -8.83 13.67 -13.47
C LYS A 122 -10.03 12.95 -14.11
N ASN A 123 -9.85 11.69 -14.53
CA ASN A 123 -10.84 10.89 -15.25
C ASN A 123 -11.08 9.52 -14.61
N LEU A 124 -11.01 9.41 -13.28
CA LEU A 124 -11.77 8.33 -12.64
C LEU A 124 -13.23 8.74 -12.71
N SER A 125 -13.87 8.37 -13.83
CA SER A 125 -15.30 8.09 -13.80
C SER A 125 -15.56 7.30 -12.51
N PRO A 126 -16.55 7.67 -11.68
CA PRO A 126 -16.92 6.81 -10.57
C PRO A 126 -17.09 5.42 -11.19
N CYS A 127 -16.41 4.41 -10.64
CA CYS A 127 -16.59 3.03 -11.07
C CYS A 127 -18.08 2.71 -10.87
N GLN A 128 -18.90 2.97 -11.89
CA GLN A 128 -20.34 2.74 -11.90
C GLN A 128 -20.64 1.28 -12.20
N ASP A 129 -19.65 0.54 -12.69
CA ASP A 129 -19.78 -0.88 -12.93
C ASP A 129 -19.30 -1.64 -11.69
N LYS A 130 -20.18 -1.71 -10.68
CA LYS A 130 -20.10 -2.82 -9.73
C LYS A 130 -20.30 -4.10 -10.53
N ILE A 131 -19.21 -4.76 -10.90
CA ILE A 131 -19.29 -6.08 -11.52
C ILE A 131 -19.75 -7.05 -10.44
N LYS A 132 -21.07 -7.31 -10.40
CA LYS A 132 -21.63 -8.36 -9.54
C LYS A 132 -21.31 -9.70 -10.19
N ILE A 133 -20.35 -10.43 -9.63
CA ILE A 133 -20.04 -11.79 -10.05
C ILE A 133 -20.84 -12.73 -9.17
N LEU A 134 -21.86 -13.37 -9.75
CA LEU A 134 -22.53 -14.49 -9.10
C LEU A 134 -21.73 -15.77 -9.41
N ILE A 135 -21.18 -16.39 -8.36
CA ILE A 135 -20.47 -17.66 -8.48
C ILE A 135 -21.33 -18.70 -7.77
N THR A 136 -22.08 -19.48 -8.54
CA THR A 136 -22.83 -20.63 -8.02
C THR A 136 -21.87 -21.80 -7.87
N ILE A 137 -21.74 -22.30 -6.65
CA ILE A 137 -20.89 -23.44 -6.33
C ILE A 137 -21.78 -24.52 -5.74
N GLU A 138 -21.83 -25.68 -6.38
CA GLU A 138 -22.41 -26.87 -5.78
C GLU A 138 -21.54 -27.29 -4.58
N TYR A 139 -22.12 -27.21 -3.38
CA TYR A 139 -21.40 -27.48 -2.15
C TYR A 139 -21.03 -28.97 -2.06
N ASP A 140 -19.75 -29.28 -2.26
CA ASP A 140 -19.13 -30.55 -1.87
C ASP A 140 -18.16 -30.31 -0.70
N PRO A 141 -18.50 -30.75 0.53
CA PRO A 141 -17.69 -30.53 1.72
C PRO A 141 -16.28 -31.13 1.63
N LYS A 142 -16.04 -32.10 0.72
CA LYS A 142 -14.72 -32.72 0.54
C LYS A 142 -13.79 -31.90 -0.38
N ASN A 143 -14.28 -30.86 -1.04
CA ASN A 143 -13.57 -30.18 -2.12
C ASN A 143 -13.45 -28.65 -1.96
N ILE A 144 -13.74 -28.12 -0.76
CA ILE A 144 -13.67 -26.69 -0.41
C ILE A 144 -12.33 -26.04 -0.82
N PRO A 145 -11.15 -26.67 -0.60
CA PRO A 145 -9.88 -26.06 -1.02
C PRO A 145 -9.77 -25.87 -2.53
N ASN A 146 -10.29 -26.79 -3.34
CA ASN A 146 -10.29 -26.69 -4.80
C ASN A 146 -11.28 -25.65 -5.31
N ILE A 147 -12.41 -25.51 -4.64
CA ILE A 147 -13.41 -24.47 -4.92
C ILE A 147 -12.79 -23.09 -4.72
N ILE A 148 -12.12 -22.86 -3.59
CA ILE A 148 -11.42 -21.60 -3.28
C ILE A 148 -10.32 -21.35 -4.33
N ARG A 149 -9.54 -22.37 -4.68
CA ARG A 149 -8.47 -22.25 -5.69
C ARG A 149 -9.00 -21.84 -7.06
N LYS A 150 -10.09 -22.47 -7.54
CA LYS A 150 -10.75 -22.11 -8.81
C LYS A 150 -11.33 -20.70 -8.79
N LEU A 151 -11.87 -20.26 -7.65
CA LEU A 151 -12.33 -18.90 -7.42
C LEU A 151 -11.19 -17.89 -7.63
N PHE A 152 -10.04 -18.12 -6.99
CA PHE A 152 -8.86 -17.28 -7.17
C PHE A 152 -8.32 -17.29 -8.61
N GLU A 153 -8.33 -18.45 -9.28
CA GLU A 153 -7.92 -18.57 -10.69
C GLU A 153 -8.86 -17.78 -11.62
N LEU A 154 -10.18 -17.89 -11.44
CA LEU A 154 -11.17 -17.15 -12.24
C LEU A 154 -11.07 -15.64 -12.03
N ILE A 155 -10.88 -15.20 -10.79
CA ILE A 155 -10.63 -13.79 -10.47
C ILE A 155 -9.34 -13.32 -11.13
N ARG A 156 -8.27 -14.12 -11.07
CA ARG A 156 -6.96 -13.78 -11.66
C ARG A 156 -6.96 -13.76 -13.20
N GLN A 157 -7.79 -14.57 -13.85
CA GLN A 157 -7.90 -14.60 -15.32
C GLN A 157 -8.75 -13.47 -15.88
N LYS A 158 -9.75 -12.98 -15.12
CA LYS A 158 -10.70 -11.96 -15.58
C LYS A 158 -10.37 -10.54 -15.14
N PHE A 159 -9.59 -10.35 -14.08
CA PHE A 159 -9.28 -9.03 -13.52
C PHE A 159 -7.77 -8.79 -13.49
N ASN A 160 -7.34 -7.59 -13.90
CA ASN A 160 -6.02 -7.12 -13.53
C ASN A 160 -6.01 -6.84 -12.03
N TYR A 161 -4.95 -7.22 -11.30
CA TYR A 161 -4.87 -7.12 -9.83
C TYR A 161 -5.22 -5.73 -9.26
N SER A 162 -5.12 -4.66 -10.07
CA SER A 162 -5.55 -3.30 -9.73
C SER A 162 -7.06 -3.12 -9.51
N GLU A 163 -7.89 -4.03 -10.02
CA GLU A 163 -9.36 -3.95 -9.98
C GLU A 163 -9.98 -4.80 -8.85
N ILE A 164 -9.17 -5.62 -8.17
CA ILE A 164 -9.62 -6.59 -7.16
C ILE A 164 -9.93 -5.92 -5.80
N SER A 165 -9.53 -4.67 -5.59
CA SER A 165 -9.64 -3.98 -4.29
C SER A 165 -11.08 -3.65 -3.83
N SER A 166 -12.09 -3.96 -4.65
CA SER A 166 -13.51 -3.68 -4.42
C SER A 166 -14.43 -4.91 -4.45
N LEU A 167 -13.87 -6.12 -4.38
CA LEU A 167 -14.66 -7.37 -4.35
C LEU A 167 -15.31 -7.58 -2.98
N ASN A 168 -16.63 -7.37 -2.90
CA ASN A 168 -17.47 -7.93 -1.85
C ASN A 168 -18.01 -9.28 -2.33
N ILE A 169 -17.73 -10.35 -1.57
CA ILE A 169 -18.22 -11.70 -1.86
C ILE A 169 -19.39 -11.95 -0.91
N ASP A 170 -20.61 -11.89 -1.43
CA ASP A 170 -21.81 -12.34 -0.73
C ASP A 170 -21.99 -13.84 -1.01
N ILE A 171 -21.94 -14.67 0.04
CA ILE A 171 -22.20 -16.11 -0.06
C ILE A 171 -23.63 -16.36 0.39
N GLU A 172 -24.56 -16.50 -0.56
CA GLU A 172 -25.91 -16.97 -0.28
C GLU A 172 -25.92 -18.51 -0.30
N GLN A 173 -26.39 -19.14 0.78
CA GLN A 173 -26.69 -20.57 0.80
C GLN A 173 -28.11 -20.77 0.31
N GLU A 174 -28.30 -21.53 -0.77
CA GLU A 174 -29.63 -22.00 -1.17
C GLU A 174 -30.08 -23.12 -0.20
N GLY A 175 -30.95 -22.77 0.72
CA GLY A 175 -31.78 -23.66 1.54
C GLY A 175 -32.82 -22.79 2.25
N ASP A 176 -34.12 -22.87 2.00
CA ASP A 176 -34.94 -24.00 1.58
C ASP A 176 -35.93 -23.60 0.48
N ARG A 177 -35.91 -24.30 -0.66
CA ARG A 177 -37.15 -24.44 -1.44
C ARG A 177 -37.94 -25.56 -0.79
N GLU A 178 -38.97 -25.19 0.00
CA GLU A 178 -40.06 -26.10 0.32
C GLU A 178 -40.80 -26.45 -0.98
N ASP A 179 -40.27 -27.42 -1.72
CA ASP A 179 -41.05 -28.19 -2.67
C ASP A 179 -41.86 -29.21 -1.88
N GLY A 180 -43.19 -29.11 -1.93
CA GLY A 180 -44.00 -30.26 -1.54
C GLY A 180 -45.46 -29.98 -1.24
N LYS A 181 -46.25 -29.83 -2.31
CA LYS A 181 -47.59 -30.41 -2.30
C LYS A 181 -47.52 -31.84 -1.76
N SER A 182 -48.34 -32.16 -0.78
CA SER A 182 -48.77 -33.54 -0.53
C SER A 182 -50.19 -33.55 0.05
N LYS A 183 -51.10 -34.06 -0.81
CA LYS A 183 -52.47 -34.50 -0.60
C LYS A 183 -53.56 -33.45 -0.40
#